data_AF-A0A9E5RNE8-F1
#
_entry.id   AF-A0A9E5RNE8-F1
#
_cell.length_a   1.000
_cell.length_b   1.000
_cell.length_c   1.000
_cell.angle_alpha   90.00
_cell.angle_beta   90.00
_cell.angle_gamma   90.00
#
_symmetry.space_group_name_H-M   'P 1'
#
loop_
_entity.id
_entity.type
_entity.pdbx_description
1 polymer ?
#
loop_
_entity_poly.entity_id
_entity_poly.type
_entity_poly.pdbx_seq_one_letter_code
_entity_poly.pdbx_strand_id
1 'polypeptide(L)'
;MAIRHIAKHLPDTPQMQKLLQREGSVHVFNDQATLEGVAEAIIQNGEFTGTLRGHDRYGLYFDEAIGYRLDAEFTSSSYPEAKLWLLEDEYERVEG
;
A
#
# COMPACT_ATOMS: atom_id res chain seq x y z
N MET A 1 -5.35 14.74 5.65
CA MET A 1 -5.99 13.43 5.40
C MET A 1 -5.47 12.84 4.09
N ALA A 2 -4.35 12.13 4.21
CA ALA A 2 -3.53 11.52 3.17
C ALA A 2 -4.16 10.32 2.42
N ILE A 3 -5.49 10.18 2.48
CA ILE A 3 -6.23 9.02 1.93
C ILE A 3 -6.32 9.09 0.39
N ARG A 4 -6.07 10.26 -0.23
CA ARG A 4 -6.22 10.42 -1.69
C ARG A 4 -5.19 9.62 -2.51
N HIS A 5 -4.00 9.38 -1.97
CA HIS A 5 -2.88 8.81 -2.75
C HIS A 5 -2.82 7.29 -2.69
N ILE A 6 -3.41 6.67 -1.66
CA ILE A 6 -3.49 5.21 -1.51
C ILE A 6 -4.67 4.59 -2.26
N ALA A 7 -5.72 5.37 -2.60
CA ALA A 7 -6.89 4.87 -3.31
C ALA A 7 -6.56 4.27 -4.69
N LYS A 8 -5.38 4.59 -5.26
CA LYS A 8 -4.82 3.96 -6.46
C LYS A 8 -4.48 2.46 -6.26
N HIS A 9 -4.56 1.96 -5.03
CA HIS A 9 -4.37 0.56 -4.64
C HIS A 9 -5.71 -0.15 -4.33
N LEU A 10 -6.84 0.43 -4.74
CA LEU A 10 -8.13 -0.26 -4.72
C LEU A 10 -8.40 -0.96 -6.05
N PRO A 11 -9.11 -2.11 -6.02
CA PRO A 11 -9.49 -2.82 -7.22
C PRO A 11 -10.37 -1.96 -8.13
N ASP A 12 -10.28 -2.21 -9.44
CA ASP A 12 -11.16 -1.65 -10.47
C ASP A 12 -11.22 -0.11 -10.56
N THR A 13 -10.19 0.58 -10.08
CA THR A 13 -10.09 2.04 -10.22
C THR A 13 -9.27 2.45 -11.46
N PRO A 14 -9.64 3.54 -12.16
CA PRO A 14 -8.83 4.08 -13.25
C PRO A 14 -7.40 4.45 -12.82
N GLN A 15 -7.22 4.82 -11.55
CA GLN A 15 -5.92 5.13 -10.95
C GLN A 15 -5.05 3.88 -10.84
N MET A 16 -5.62 2.76 -10.37
CA MET A 16 -4.95 1.45 -10.32
C MET A 16 -4.52 1.00 -11.71
N GLN A 17 -5.40 1.10 -12.72
CA GLN A 17 -5.06 0.73 -14.09
C GLN A 17 -3.93 1.58 -14.68
N LYS A 18 -3.96 2.90 -14.44
CA LYS A 18 -2.87 3.79 -14.88
C LYS A 18 -1.55 3.45 -14.19
N LEU A 19 -1.59 3.12 -12.90
CA LEU A 19 -0.42 2.73 -12.14
C LEU A 19 0.15 1.41 -12.66
N LEU A 20 -0.71 0.42 -12.90
CA LEU A 20 -0.35 -0.86 -13.50
C LEU A 20 0.32 -0.70 -14.86
N GLN A 21 -0.24 0.12 -15.74
CA GLN A 21 0.34 0.41 -17.06
C GLN A 21 1.71 1.09 -16.97
N ARG A 22 1.92 1.94 -15.95
CA ARG A 22 3.17 2.68 -15.77
C ARG A 22 4.28 1.84 -15.14
N GLU A 23 3.94 1.02 -14.15
CA GLU A 23 4.90 0.33 -13.29
C GLU A 23 5.01 -1.18 -13.58
N GLY A 24 4.16 -1.71 -14.46
CA GLY A 24 4.15 -3.12 -14.85
C GLY A 24 3.58 -4.07 -13.79
N SER A 25 3.39 -3.59 -12.57
CA SER A 25 2.64 -4.27 -11.51
C SER A 25 2.08 -3.28 -10.50
N VAL A 26 1.06 -3.69 -9.74
CA VAL A 26 0.45 -2.89 -8.68
C VAL A 26 0.03 -3.78 -7.52
N HIS A 27 0.26 -3.31 -6.30
CA HIS A 27 -0.31 -3.91 -5.09
C HIS A 27 -1.73 -3.40 -4.92
N VAL A 28 -2.68 -4.30 -4.68
CA VAL A 28 -4.09 -3.98 -4.53
C VAL A 28 -4.59 -4.55 -3.20
N PHE A 29 -5.27 -3.73 -2.42
CA PHE A 29 -5.93 -4.17 -1.19
C PHE A 29 -7.20 -4.94 -1.52
N ASN A 30 -7.59 -5.86 -0.63
CA ASN A 30 -8.83 -6.64 -0.82
C ASN A 30 -10.06 -5.72 -0.93
N ASP A 31 -10.10 -4.68 -0.10
CA ASP A 31 -11.17 -3.69 -0.07
C ASP A 31 -10.70 -2.38 0.61
N GLN A 32 -11.59 -1.39 0.61
CA GLN A 32 -11.36 -0.08 1.25
C GLN A 32 -11.16 -0.20 2.77
N ALA A 33 -11.89 -1.08 3.44
CA ALA A 33 -11.80 -1.23 4.89
C ALA A 33 -10.43 -1.79 5.31
N THR A 34 -9.89 -2.73 4.52
CA THR A 34 -8.55 -3.28 4.68
C THR A 34 -7.49 -2.20 4.47
N LEU A 35 -7.63 -1.39 3.41
CA LEU A 35 -6.74 -0.28 3.13
C LEU A 35 -6.72 0.75 4.28
N GLU A 36 -7.88 1.13 4.80
CA GLU A 36 -8.00 2.08 5.90
C GLU A 36 -7.38 1.52 7.19
N GLY A 37 -7.68 0.26 7.53
CA GLY A 37 -7.11 -0.41 8.70
C GLY A 37 -5.60 -0.58 8.62
N VAL A 38 -5.06 -0.93 7.45
CA VAL A 38 -3.61 -1.02 7.24
C VAL A 38 -2.94 0.34 7.37
N ALA A 39 -3.52 1.39 6.78
CA ALA A 39 -2.97 2.74 6.89
C ALA A 39 -2.94 3.21 8.35
N GLU A 40 -4.02 3.03 9.09
CA GLU A 40 -4.07 3.36 10.52
C GLU A 40 -3.06 2.53 11.32
N ALA A 41 -2.94 1.24 11.06
CA ALA A 41 -1.99 0.36 11.75
C ALA A 41 -0.53 0.77 11.54
N ILE A 42 -0.15 1.21 10.33
CA ILE A 42 1.22 1.68 10.07
C ILE A 42 1.47 3.06 10.68
N ILE A 43 0.47 3.95 10.72
CA ILE A 43 0.61 5.24 11.44
C ILE A 43 0.87 5.00 12.94
N GLN A 44 0.14 4.06 13.54
CA GLN A 44 0.22 3.78 14.97
C GLN A 44 1.45 2.94 15.33
N ASN A 45 1.72 1.88 14.58
CA ASN A 45 2.68 0.82 14.93
C ASN A 45 3.70 0.53 13.82
N GLY A 46 3.73 1.32 12.75
CA GLY A 46 4.64 1.11 11.63
C GLY A 46 6.10 1.21 12.06
N GLU A 47 6.91 0.27 11.58
CA GLU A 47 8.34 0.22 11.81
C GLU A 47 9.07 0.99 10.72
N PHE A 48 10.10 1.75 11.10
CA PHE A 48 10.95 2.42 10.13
C PHE A 48 11.74 1.38 9.32
N THR A 49 11.58 1.43 8.00
CA THR A 49 12.20 0.48 7.05
C THR A 49 13.32 1.10 6.23
N GLY A 50 13.57 2.40 6.41
CA GLY A 50 14.61 3.15 5.71
C GLY A 50 14.08 4.45 5.09
N THR A 51 14.99 5.18 4.45
CA THR A 51 14.67 6.41 3.73
C THR A 51 14.96 6.19 2.24
N LEU A 52 14.00 6.48 1.36
CA LEU A 52 14.23 6.46 -0.09
C LEU A 52 13.96 7.84 -0.69
N ARG A 53 14.93 8.36 -1.46
CA ARG A 53 14.82 9.67 -2.13
C ARG A 53 14.47 10.83 -1.18
N GLY A 54 14.91 10.75 0.07
CA GLY A 54 14.65 11.78 1.09
C GLY A 54 13.34 11.61 1.85
N HIS A 55 12.59 10.54 1.58
CA HIS A 55 11.31 10.23 2.21
C HIS A 55 11.44 9.00 3.11
N ASP A 56 11.05 9.13 4.38
CA ASP A 56 11.05 8.03 5.33
C ASP A 56 9.95 7.03 4.99
N ARG A 57 10.26 5.75 5.20
CA ARG A 57 9.37 4.64 4.90
C ARG A 57 9.04 3.87 6.15
N TYR A 58 7.75 3.67 6.36
CA TYR A 58 7.23 2.88 7.46
C TYR A 58 6.49 1.68 6.93
N GLY A 59 6.70 0.51 7.52
CA GLY A 59 6.03 -0.72 7.11
C GLY A 59 5.54 -1.52 8.29
N LEU A 60 4.58 -2.41 8.03
CA LEU A 60 4.08 -3.35 9.02
C LEU A 60 3.78 -4.69 8.37
N TYR A 61 4.14 -5.77 9.05
CA TYR A 61 3.77 -7.13 8.66
C TYR A 61 2.41 -7.51 9.26
N PHE A 62 1.59 -8.18 8.46
CA PHE A 62 0.25 -8.66 8.82
C PHE A 62 0.21 -10.20 8.74
N ASP A 63 -0.49 -10.84 9.68
CA ASP A 63 -0.59 -12.31 9.70
C ASP A 63 -1.46 -12.84 8.54
N GLU A 64 -2.49 -12.06 8.18
CA GLU A 64 -3.42 -12.33 7.07
C GLU A 64 -3.02 -11.56 5.80
N ALA A 65 -3.41 -12.08 4.64
CA ALA A 65 -3.18 -11.39 3.37
C ALA A 65 -4.11 -10.16 3.28
N ILE A 66 -3.50 -8.98 3.24
CA ILE A 66 -4.21 -7.68 3.14
C ILE A 66 -4.49 -7.26 1.68
N GLY A 67 -4.06 -8.07 0.72
CA GLY A 67 -4.19 -7.76 -0.70
C GLY A 67 -3.57 -8.81 -1.62
N TYR A 68 -3.26 -8.37 -2.84
CA TYR A 68 -2.60 -9.16 -3.87
C TYR A 68 -1.81 -8.25 -4.80
N ARG A 69 -0.88 -8.84 -5.56
CA ARG A 69 -0.15 -8.13 -6.61
C ARG A 69 -0.75 -8.50 -7.96
N LEU A 70 -1.08 -7.50 -8.76
CA LEU A 70 -1.45 -7.63 -10.17
C LEU A 70 -0.25 -7.25 -11.03
N ASP A 71 0.05 -8.05 -12.04
CA ASP A 71 0.98 -7.69 -13.10
C ASP A 71 0.26 -7.19 -14.37
N ALA A 72 1.02 -6.69 -15.33
CA ALA A 72 0.50 -6.16 -16.58
C ALA A 72 -0.24 -7.21 -17.44
N GLU A 73 -0.06 -8.50 -17.15
CA GLU A 73 -0.78 -9.62 -17.77
C GLU A 73 -2.08 -9.96 -17.01
N PHE A 74 -2.44 -9.15 -16.00
CA PHE A 74 -3.57 -9.36 -15.09
C PHE A 74 -3.50 -10.69 -14.32
N THR A 75 -2.29 -11.23 -14.14
CA THR A 75 -2.08 -12.39 -13.28
C THR A 75 -1.99 -11.92 -11.84
N SER A 76 -2.91 -12.40 -10.99
CA SER A 76 -2.90 -12.12 -9.56
C SER A 76 -2.06 -13.15 -8.83
N SER A 77 -1.15 -12.70 -7.98
CA SER A 77 -0.38 -13.58 -7.09
C SER A 77 -0.45 -13.08 -5.65
N SER A 78 -0.78 -13.99 -4.73
CA SER A 78 -0.71 -13.72 -3.28
C SER A 78 0.73 -13.96 -2.82
N TYR A 79 1.44 -12.89 -2.47
CA TYR A 79 2.86 -12.91 -2.07
C TYR A 79 3.02 -12.61 -0.57
N PRO A 80 4.19 -12.87 0.05
CA PRO A 80 4.53 -12.33 1.37
C PRO A 80 4.44 -10.80 1.44
N GLU A 81 4.61 -10.10 0.32
CA GLU A 81 4.41 -8.65 0.20
C GLU A 81 2.93 -8.26 0.34
N ALA A 82 1.99 -9.17 0.06
CA ALA A 82 0.59 -8.99 0.46
C ALA A 82 0.38 -9.05 1.98
N LYS A 83 1.45 -9.24 2.74
CA LYS A 83 1.49 -9.12 4.19
C LYS A 83 2.35 -7.94 4.65
N LEU A 84 3.07 -7.25 3.77
CA LEU A 84 3.92 -6.11 4.11
C LEU A 84 3.57 -4.93 3.21
N TRP A 85 3.08 -3.85 3.82
CA TRP A 85 2.81 -2.61 3.08
C TRP A 85 3.74 -1.49 3.57
N LEU A 86 4.15 -0.61 2.66
CA LEU A 86 5.07 0.51 2.93
C LEU A 86 4.36 1.85 2.72
N LEU A 87 4.25 2.65 3.78
CA LEU A 87 3.93 4.07 3.72
C LEU A 87 5.20 4.85 3.35
N GLU A 88 5.20 5.55 2.22
CA GLU A 88 6.33 6.36 1.75
C GLU A 88 6.03 7.85 1.88
N ASP A 89 6.26 8.47 3.04
CA ASP A 89 5.99 9.91 3.30
C ASP A 89 4.65 10.45 2.72
N GLU A 90 3.71 9.54 2.41
CA GLU A 90 2.38 9.85 1.93
C GLU A 90 1.54 10.34 3.11
N TYR A 91 2.03 10.19 4.35
CA TYR A 91 1.40 10.57 5.60
C TYR A 91 2.36 11.35 6.49
N GLU A 92 2.01 12.59 6.82
CA GLU A 92 2.61 13.27 7.97
C GLU A 92 2.19 12.50 9.24
N ARG A 93 3.19 12.09 10.04
CA ARG A 93 2.96 11.57 11.38
C ARG A 93 2.19 12.65 12.14
N VAL A 94 0.98 12.35 12.60
CA VAL A 94 0.26 13.27 13.49
C VAL A 94 0.97 13.18 14.83
N GLU A 95 1.86 14.15 15.11
CA GLU A 95 2.43 14.27 16.44
C GLU A 95 1.29 14.52 17.45
N GLY A 96 1.22 13.66 18.46
CA GLY A 96 0.39 13.83 19.65
C GLY A 96 1.18 14.43 20.79
#